data_AF-A0A556UEU8-F1
#
_entry.id   AF-A0A556UEU8-F1
#
_cell.length_a   1.000
_cell.length_b   1.000
_cell.length_c   1.000
_cell.angle_alpha   90.00
_cell.angle_beta   90.00
_cell.angle_gamma   90.00
#
_symmetry.space_group_name_H-M   'P 1'
#
loop_
_entity.id
_entity.type
_entity.pdbx_description
1 polymer ?
#
loop_
_entity_poly.entity_id
_entity_poly.type
_entity_poly.pdbx_seq_one_letter_code
_entity_poly.pdbx_strand_id
1 'polypeptide(L)'
;MTKKRNNQKKKTNTLYTIIAAIVIIAWGIYSKSDSFNFGQNNSIKTAQRANTPYGGLSKSDYEKLAKLDFKSGDKAYITVNNDKSTLIKNAWKVNKVIYSNLDSLNRTSHSNTAFLERRNVANDNLRVRQFIEPTGWHYNRRNGTQIYNRGHLIAYSVSAGIDQNGQYNPSNQSGDQNNPKNLFTQSAYSNQKVQTIFESKVRKALRENQRVIYQATPVFRGNELMARGINLQAISTSGTLDFNVYLFNVQPGYVFDYNNGRARRDRQMKVSE
;
A
#
# COMPACT_ATOMS: atom_id res chain seq x y z
N MET A 1 41.10 61.06 13.34
CA MET A 1 41.04 59.84 12.49
C MET A 1 40.16 58.80 13.16
N THR A 2 38.88 58.73 12.79
CA THR A 2 37.87 57.93 13.50
C THR A 2 37.50 56.73 12.62
N LYS A 3 38.00 55.54 12.95
CA LYS A 3 37.72 54.29 12.21
C LYS A 3 36.33 53.74 12.59
N LYS A 4 35.34 53.96 11.73
CA LYS A 4 34.04 53.24 11.74
C LYS A 4 34.28 51.76 11.40
N ARG A 5 33.94 50.85 12.32
CA ARG A 5 33.85 49.40 12.05
C ARG A 5 32.51 49.10 11.40
N ASN A 6 32.53 48.74 10.12
CA ASN A 6 31.36 48.22 9.41
C ASN A 6 31.15 46.74 9.76
N ASN A 7 30.08 46.44 10.50
CA ASN A 7 29.60 45.06 10.68
C ASN A 7 28.72 44.66 9.48
N GLN A 8 29.31 43.97 8.50
CA GLN A 8 28.53 43.27 7.48
C GLN A 8 28.07 41.92 8.05
N LYS A 9 26.77 41.81 8.34
CA LYS A 9 26.09 40.53 8.58
C LYS A 9 26.18 39.68 7.30
N LYS A 10 26.94 38.58 7.36
CA LYS A 10 26.92 37.53 6.32
C LYS A 10 25.51 36.94 6.26
N LYS A 11 24.74 37.27 5.22
CA LYS A 11 23.57 36.49 4.81
C LYS A 11 24.07 35.19 4.17
N THR A 12 23.99 34.08 4.90
CA THR A 12 24.15 32.75 4.33
C THR A 12 22.85 32.38 3.62
N ASN A 13 22.88 32.42 2.29
CA ASN A 13 21.83 31.85 1.45
C ASN A 13 21.96 30.32 1.50
N THR A 14 21.17 29.68 2.35
CA THR A 14 21.02 28.21 2.32
C THR A 14 20.12 27.84 1.15
N LEU A 15 20.71 27.40 0.04
CA LEU A 15 19.98 26.78 -1.06
C LEU A 15 19.33 25.49 -0.57
N TYR A 16 17.99 25.44 -0.58
CA TYR A 16 17.24 24.21 -0.44
C TYR A 16 17.43 23.37 -1.70
N THR A 17 18.25 22.33 -1.61
CA THR A 17 18.35 21.28 -2.62
C THR A 17 17.08 20.43 -2.57
N ILE A 18 16.15 20.72 -3.49
CA ILE A 18 15.01 19.84 -3.77
C ILE A 18 15.58 18.59 -4.45
N ILE A 19 15.76 17.51 -3.69
CA ILE A 19 16.02 16.19 -4.26
C ILE A 19 14.68 15.68 -4.79
N ALA A 20 14.40 15.97 -6.06
CA ALA A 20 13.39 15.27 -6.83
C ALA A 20 13.87 13.82 -7.02
N ALA A 21 13.23 12.87 -6.34
CA ALA A 21 13.42 11.45 -6.60
C ALA A 21 12.78 11.10 -7.95
N ILE A 22 13.54 11.25 -9.03
CA ILE A 22 13.16 10.77 -10.36
C ILE A 22 13.25 9.23 -10.30
N VAL A 23 12.11 8.57 -10.09
CA VAL A 23 11.97 7.14 -10.34
C VAL A 23 11.77 6.97 -11.84
N ILE A 24 12.87 6.70 -12.55
CA ILE A 24 12.82 6.31 -13.97
C ILE A 24 12.13 4.95 -14.04
N ILE A 25 10.90 4.94 -14.56
CA ILE A 25 10.16 3.72 -14.90
C ILE A 25 10.76 3.17 -16.20
N ALA A 26 11.71 2.26 -16.08
CA ALA A 26 11.99 1.30 -17.15
C ALA A 26 11.01 0.12 -16.99
N TRP A 27 9.86 0.21 -17.65
CA TRP A 27 8.95 -0.91 -17.85
C TRP A 27 9.22 -1.49 -19.25
N GLY A 28 9.84 -2.66 -19.29
CA GLY A 28 10.04 -3.42 -20.50
C GLY A 28 10.00 -4.92 -20.19
N ILE A 29 8.88 -5.55 -20.59
CA ILE A 29 8.73 -6.98 -20.88
C ILE A 29 8.90 -7.95 -19.70
N TYR A 30 7.78 -8.26 -19.03
CA TYR A 30 7.47 -9.65 -18.69
C TYR A 30 5.96 -9.83 -18.52
N SER A 31 5.30 -10.34 -19.57
CA SER A 31 3.98 -10.95 -19.46
C SER A 31 4.06 -12.35 -20.05
N LYS A 32 4.64 -13.29 -19.29
CA LYS A 32 4.28 -14.70 -19.42
C LYS A 32 3.23 -15.00 -18.36
N SER A 33 2.05 -15.40 -18.83
CA SER A 33 1.00 -15.99 -18.00
C SER A 33 1.42 -17.41 -17.66
N ASP A 34 2.26 -17.57 -16.63
CA ASP A 34 2.54 -18.89 -16.12
C ASP A 34 1.39 -19.35 -15.22
N SER A 35 0.75 -20.44 -15.64
CA SER A 35 -0.22 -21.18 -14.85
C SER A 35 0.54 -22.10 -13.91
N PHE A 36 0.53 -21.82 -12.61
CA PHE A 36 1.32 -22.58 -11.62
C PHE A 36 0.45 -23.28 -10.57
N ASN A 37 0.73 -24.56 -10.37
CA ASN A 37 0.19 -25.40 -9.31
C ASN A 37 0.75 -24.97 -7.94
N PHE A 38 -0.13 -24.55 -7.03
CA PHE A 38 0.21 -24.20 -5.65
C PHE A 38 0.40 -25.46 -4.79
N GLY A 39 1.62 -25.65 -4.27
CA GLY A 39 1.88 -26.57 -3.17
C GLY A 39 1.10 -26.15 -1.91
N GLN A 40 0.41 -27.12 -1.31
CA GLN A 40 -0.39 -26.98 -0.09
C GLN A 40 0.51 -26.46 1.05
N ASN A 41 0.20 -25.36 1.76
CA ASN A 41 -0.67 -25.42 2.95
C ASN A 41 -1.08 -24.04 3.52
N ASN A 42 -0.92 -22.93 2.80
CA ASN A 42 -1.23 -21.58 3.30
C ASN A 42 -2.16 -20.77 2.38
N SER A 43 -3.15 -21.39 1.72
CA SER A 43 -4.12 -20.66 0.88
C SER A 43 -5.54 -20.74 1.45
N ILE A 44 -6.18 -19.57 1.60
CA ILE A 44 -7.61 -19.51 1.89
C ILE A 44 -8.34 -19.82 0.58
N LYS A 45 -8.67 -21.08 0.32
CA LYS A 45 -9.30 -21.50 -0.96
C LYS A 45 -10.74 -21.05 -1.11
N THR A 46 -11.45 -20.86 -0.01
CA THR A 46 -12.85 -20.42 0.01
C THR A 46 -12.98 -19.30 1.01
N ALA A 47 -12.96 -18.05 0.53
CA ALA A 47 -13.17 -16.90 1.39
C ALA A 47 -14.67 -16.63 1.53
N GLN A 48 -15.07 -16.23 2.73
CA GLN A 48 -16.39 -15.71 3.01
C GLN A 48 -16.43 -14.23 2.67
N ARG A 49 -17.51 -13.79 2.02
CA ARG A 49 -17.76 -12.38 1.75
C ARG A 49 -18.18 -11.67 3.05
N ALA A 50 -17.60 -10.51 3.33
CA ALA A 50 -18.05 -9.64 4.41
C ALA A 50 -19.48 -9.13 4.18
N ASN A 51 -20.26 -9.00 5.26
CA ASN A 51 -21.61 -8.44 5.22
C ASN A 51 -21.58 -6.90 5.13
N THR A 52 -21.16 -6.38 3.99
CA THR A 52 -21.19 -4.95 3.67
C THR A 52 -21.83 -4.74 2.29
N PRO A 53 -22.29 -3.52 1.95
CA PRO A 53 -22.88 -3.24 0.64
C PRO A 53 -21.96 -3.51 -0.56
N TYR A 54 -20.65 -3.60 -0.35
CA TYR A 54 -19.64 -3.79 -1.39
C TYR A 54 -18.83 -5.08 -1.21
N GLY A 55 -19.14 -5.92 -0.22
CA GLY A 55 -18.40 -7.14 0.11
C GLY A 55 -17.03 -6.85 0.73
N GLY A 56 -16.08 -7.77 0.51
CA GLY A 56 -14.73 -7.67 1.04
C GLY A 56 -14.34 -8.79 1.99
N LEU A 57 -13.17 -8.67 2.60
CA LEU A 57 -12.60 -9.67 3.50
C LEU A 57 -13.48 -9.85 4.76
N SER A 58 -13.99 -11.05 4.99
CA SER A 58 -14.75 -11.36 6.21
C SER A 58 -13.87 -11.32 7.47
N LYS A 59 -14.52 -11.17 8.63
CA LYS A 59 -13.84 -11.24 9.93
C LYS A 59 -13.12 -12.58 10.14
N SER A 60 -13.76 -13.69 9.76
CA SER A 60 -13.18 -15.04 9.90
C SER A 60 -11.93 -15.21 9.03
N ASP A 61 -11.94 -14.69 7.81
CA ASP A 61 -10.76 -14.76 6.93
C ASP A 61 -9.66 -13.79 7.34
N TYR A 62 -10.02 -12.61 7.86
CA TYR A 62 -9.05 -11.72 8.51
C TYR A 62 -8.30 -12.45 9.64
N GLU A 63 -9.03 -13.15 10.52
CA GLU A 63 -8.43 -13.91 11.62
C GLU A 63 -7.54 -15.06 11.14
N LYS A 64 -7.90 -15.72 10.02
CA LYS A 64 -7.04 -16.73 9.38
C LYS A 64 -5.75 -16.10 8.85
N LEU A 65 -5.84 -14.99 8.12
CA LEU A 65 -4.66 -14.29 7.60
C LEU A 65 -3.76 -13.78 8.73
N ALA A 66 -4.33 -13.27 9.83
CA ALA A 66 -3.59 -12.78 10.98
C ALA A 66 -2.76 -13.87 11.68
N LYS A 67 -3.18 -15.14 11.58
CA LYS A 67 -2.48 -16.30 12.14
C LYS A 67 -1.34 -16.81 11.25
N LEU A 68 -1.23 -16.35 10.00
CA LEU A 68 -0.16 -16.78 9.11
C LEU A 68 1.18 -16.18 9.54
N ASP A 69 2.21 -17.01 9.54
CA ASP A 69 3.60 -16.60 9.61
C ASP A 69 4.27 -16.83 8.25
N PHE A 70 5.08 -15.87 7.81
CA PHE A 70 5.88 -16.02 6.60
C PHE A 70 7.04 -16.98 6.86
N LYS A 71 7.29 -17.90 5.92
CA LYS A 71 8.45 -18.79 5.97
C LYS A 71 9.54 -18.27 5.04
N SER A 72 10.76 -18.10 5.56
CA SER A 72 11.91 -17.66 4.77
C SER A 72 12.08 -18.55 3.53
N GLY A 73 12.20 -17.92 2.36
CA GLY A 73 12.29 -18.61 1.07
C GLY A 73 10.97 -18.73 0.31
N ASP A 74 9.82 -18.47 0.95
CA ASP A 74 8.52 -18.46 0.29
C ASP A 74 8.29 -17.19 -0.55
N LYS A 75 7.25 -17.23 -1.40
CA LYS A 75 6.76 -16.06 -2.15
C LYS A 75 6.20 -15.00 -1.23
N ALA A 76 6.41 -13.74 -1.60
CA ALA A 76 5.98 -12.59 -0.81
C ALA A 76 4.46 -12.39 -0.72
N TYR A 77 3.66 -13.16 -1.47
CA TYR A 77 2.21 -13.13 -1.43
C TYR A 77 1.60 -14.51 -1.72
N ILE A 78 0.36 -14.67 -1.29
CA ILE A 78 -0.50 -15.83 -1.59
C ILE A 78 -1.79 -15.38 -2.24
N THR A 79 -2.45 -16.28 -2.97
CA THR A 79 -3.81 -16.06 -3.43
C THR A 79 -4.81 -16.38 -2.33
N VAL A 80 -5.91 -15.64 -2.33
CA VAL A 80 -7.06 -15.79 -1.45
C VAL A 80 -8.28 -16.03 -2.34
N ASN A 81 -9.17 -16.92 -1.93
CA ASN A 81 -10.38 -17.27 -2.66
C ASN A 81 -10.11 -17.67 -4.12
N ASN A 82 -9.07 -18.47 -4.37
CA ASN A 82 -8.62 -18.85 -5.72
C ASN A 82 -8.35 -17.64 -6.64
N ASP A 83 -7.77 -16.58 -6.06
CA ASP A 83 -7.52 -15.30 -6.74
C ASP A 83 -8.80 -14.63 -7.27
N LYS A 84 -9.91 -14.81 -6.55
CA LYS A 84 -11.20 -14.19 -6.88
C LYS A 84 -11.64 -13.23 -5.78
N SER A 85 -11.95 -12.01 -6.18
CA SER A 85 -12.45 -10.99 -5.29
C SER A 85 -13.77 -11.42 -4.65
N THR A 86 -13.96 -11.03 -3.40
CA THR A 86 -15.26 -11.18 -2.71
C THR A 86 -16.11 -9.93 -2.84
N LEU A 87 -15.58 -8.88 -3.50
CA LEU A 87 -16.27 -7.61 -3.73
C LEU A 87 -17.48 -7.78 -4.66
N ILE A 88 -18.49 -6.95 -4.43
CA ILE A 88 -19.72 -6.93 -5.23
C ILE A 88 -19.53 -5.92 -6.36
N LYS A 89 -19.23 -6.38 -7.58
CA LYS A 89 -18.97 -5.49 -8.74
C LYS A 89 -20.05 -4.43 -8.99
N ASN A 90 -21.33 -4.76 -8.74
CA ASN A 90 -22.47 -3.86 -8.93
C ASN A 90 -22.59 -2.78 -7.86
N ALA A 91 -21.77 -2.81 -6.81
CA ALA A 91 -21.71 -1.78 -5.77
C ALA A 91 -21.00 -0.50 -6.25
N TRP A 92 -20.31 -0.53 -7.40
CA TRP A 92 -19.77 0.67 -8.00
C TRP A 92 -20.92 1.56 -8.47
N LYS A 93 -21.01 2.78 -7.92
CA LYS A 93 -22.05 3.78 -8.23
C LYS A 93 -21.47 5.18 -8.43
N VAL A 94 -20.62 5.58 -7.50
CA VAL A 94 -20.02 6.91 -7.44
C VAL A 94 -18.53 6.78 -7.19
N ASN A 95 -17.76 7.67 -7.79
CA ASN A 95 -16.33 7.77 -7.59
C ASN A 95 -16.03 8.35 -6.20
N LYS A 96 -15.44 7.53 -5.33
CA LYS A 96 -15.08 7.89 -3.95
C LYS A 96 -14.11 6.87 -3.36
N VAL A 97 -13.52 7.20 -2.22
CA VAL A 97 -12.87 6.25 -1.33
C VAL A 97 -13.63 6.25 0.00
N ILE A 98 -13.90 5.07 0.54
CA ILE A 98 -14.37 4.91 1.90
C ILE A 98 -13.14 4.62 2.76
N TYR A 99 -12.68 5.64 3.48
CA TYR A 99 -11.62 5.51 4.48
C TYR A 99 -12.21 5.02 5.80
N SER A 100 -11.67 3.93 6.33
CA SER A 100 -12.04 3.48 7.67
C SER A 100 -11.37 4.34 8.74
N ASN A 101 -12.01 4.46 9.89
CA ASN A 101 -11.38 5.09 11.05
C ASN A 101 -10.22 4.22 11.56
N LEU A 102 -9.25 4.88 12.18
CA LEU A 102 -8.22 4.19 12.95
C LEU A 102 -8.87 3.43 14.10
N ASP A 103 -8.33 2.28 14.47
CA ASP A 103 -8.79 1.56 15.67
C ASP A 103 -8.30 2.21 16.97
N SER A 104 -8.63 1.59 18.11
CA SER A 104 -8.27 2.09 19.44
C SER A 104 -6.75 2.15 19.70
N LEU A 105 -5.93 1.52 18.87
CA LEU A 105 -4.46 1.60 18.91
C LEU A 105 -3.91 2.57 17.85
N ASN A 106 -4.78 3.38 17.23
CA ASN A 106 -4.48 4.29 16.12
C ASN A 106 -3.98 3.59 14.84
N ARG A 107 -4.37 2.33 14.62
CA ARG A 107 -3.95 1.53 13.46
C ARG A 107 -4.97 1.58 12.33
N THR A 108 -4.49 1.48 11.09
CA THR A 108 -5.30 1.25 9.88
C THR A 108 -5.69 -0.23 9.75
N SER A 109 -6.36 -0.79 10.75
CA SER A 109 -6.70 -2.23 10.84
C SER A 109 -8.01 -2.65 10.18
N HIS A 110 -8.69 -1.71 9.51
CA HIS A 110 -9.93 -1.94 8.78
C HIS A 110 -9.74 -1.61 7.29
N SER A 111 -10.61 -2.16 6.44
CA SER A 111 -10.51 -2.00 4.99
C SER A 111 -10.75 -0.55 4.54
N ASN A 112 -9.91 -0.06 3.63
CA ASN A 112 -10.26 1.07 2.78
C ASN A 112 -10.80 0.54 1.45
N THR A 113 -11.92 1.10 0.98
CA THR A 113 -12.57 0.67 -0.26
C THR A 113 -12.68 1.83 -1.24
N ALA A 114 -12.02 1.71 -2.38
CA ALA A 114 -11.98 2.70 -3.44
C ALA A 114 -12.87 2.29 -4.62
N PHE A 115 -13.67 3.24 -5.09
CA PHE A 115 -14.52 3.12 -6.28
C PHE A 115 -13.92 4.02 -7.35
N LEU A 116 -13.11 3.44 -8.21
CA LEU A 116 -12.17 4.14 -9.08
C LEU A 116 -12.60 4.10 -10.54
N GLU A 117 -12.19 5.12 -11.28
CA GLU A 117 -12.31 5.21 -12.74
C GLU A 117 -11.10 5.94 -13.33
N ARG A 118 -11.05 6.07 -14.66
CA ARG A 118 -9.85 6.56 -15.39
C ARG A 118 -9.27 7.86 -14.82
N ARG A 119 -10.12 8.79 -14.39
CA ARG A 119 -9.70 10.11 -13.88
C ARG A 119 -8.94 10.06 -12.55
N ASN A 120 -8.92 8.91 -11.85
CA ASN A 120 -8.15 8.78 -10.62
C ASN A 120 -6.69 8.37 -10.85
N VAL A 121 -6.28 8.10 -12.09
CA VAL A 121 -4.86 7.84 -12.40
C VAL A 121 -4.07 9.13 -12.20
N ALA A 122 -3.19 9.16 -11.19
CA ALA A 122 -2.46 10.36 -10.81
C ALA A 122 -1.22 10.62 -11.66
N ASN A 123 -0.80 11.89 -11.68
CA ASN A 123 0.48 12.32 -12.23
C ASN A 123 1.55 12.29 -11.12
N ASP A 124 2.57 11.46 -11.28
CA ASP A 124 3.64 11.28 -10.28
C ASP A 124 4.42 12.57 -9.96
N ASN A 125 4.41 13.57 -10.87
CA ASN A 125 5.04 14.87 -10.64
C ASN A 125 4.36 15.72 -9.56
N LEU A 126 3.11 15.41 -9.19
CA LEU A 126 2.38 16.11 -8.13
C LEU A 126 2.62 15.49 -6.74
N ARG A 127 3.50 14.49 -6.64
CA ARG A 127 3.84 13.82 -5.40
C ARG A 127 4.78 14.68 -4.56
N VAL A 128 4.45 14.85 -3.29
CA VAL A 128 5.22 15.59 -2.30
C VAL A 128 5.75 14.66 -1.20
N ARG A 129 6.62 15.20 -0.35
CA ARG A 129 7.15 14.46 0.81
C ARG A 129 6.01 14.07 1.76
N GLN A 130 6.05 12.82 2.19
CA GLN A 130 5.14 12.28 3.20
C GLN A 130 5.72 12.44 4.60
N PHE A 131 4.86 12.74 5.58
CA PHE A 131 5.28 13.02 6.96
C PHE A 131 4.53 12.21 8.02
N ILE A 132 3.35 11.65 7.73
CA ILE A 132 2.62 10.81 8.69
C ILE A 132 3.46 9.62 9.12
N GLU A 133 3.55 9.36 10.41
CA GLU A 133 4.23 8.19 10.97
C GLU A 133 3.17 7.23 11.51
N PRO A 134 2.83 6.15 10.79
CA PRO A 134 1.85 5.19 11.27
C PRO A 134 2.35 4.44 12.51
N THR A 135 1.49 3.65 13.12
CA THR A 135 1.89 2.78 14.24
C THR A 135 3.07 1.88 13.86
N GLY A 136 3.95 1.62 14.83
CA GLY A 136 5.16 0.82 14.62
C GLY A 136 6.20 1.47 13.70
N TRP A 137 6.07 2.75 13.37
CA TRP A 137 7.04 3.45 12.52
C TRP A 137 8.40 3.61 13.22
N HIS A 138 9.46 3.44 12.42
CA HIS A 138 10.84 3.71 12.80
C HIS A 138 11.54 4.44 11.65
N TYR A 139 12.72 5.00 11.92
CA TYR A 139 13.55 5.59 10.87
C TYR A 139 13.71 4.64 9.68
N ASN A 140 13.41 5.15 8.48
CA ASN A 140 13.12 4.33 7.31
C ASN A 140 14.34 3.64 6.69
N ARG A 141 15.56 3.97 7.13
CA ARG A 141 16.81 3.40 6.61
C ARG A 141 17.62 2.75 7.73
N ARG A 142 18.26 1.62 7.43
CA ARG A 142 19.31 1.03 8.29
C ARG A 142 20.46 0.59 7.41
N ASN A 143 21.68 0.98 7.79
CA ASN A 143 22.92 0.66 7.06
C ASN A 143 22.83 0.99 5.55
N GLY A 144 22.24 2.14 5.20
CA GLY A 144 22.07 2.56 3.80
C GLY A 144 20.96 1.83 3.03
N THR A 145 20.29 0.83 3.61
CA THR A 145 19.13 0.16 3.00
C THR A 145 17.85 0.82 3.49
N GLN A 146 16.94 1.17 2.58
CA GLN A 146 15.58 1.55 2.97
C GLN A 146 14.82 0.28 3.37
N ILE A 147 14.28 0.26 4.57
CA ILE A 147 13.59 -0.89 5.16
C ILE A 147 12.11 -0.61 5.43
N TYR A 148 11.71 0.65 5.59
CA TYR A 148 10.32 1.04 5.78
C TYR A 148 9.85 2.05 4.71
N ASN A 149 8.56 1.97 4.43
CA ASN A 149 7.75 2.89 3.65
C ASN A 149 6.46 3.20 4.40
N ARG A 150 5.93 4.40 4.15
CA ARG A 150 4.55 4.76 4.51
C ARG A 150 3.65 4.12 3.46
N GLY A 151 3.24 2.89 3.73
CA GLY A 151 2.46 2.08 2.80
C GLY A 151 1.07 2.65 2.63
N HIS A 152 0.72 3.07 1.43
CA HIS A 152 -0.64 3.50 1.09
C HIS A 152 -1.55 2.28 0.98
N LEU A 153 -2.74 2.31 1.60
CA LEU A 153 -3.76 1.28 1.35
C LEU A 153 -4.35 1.50 -0.05
N ILE A 154 -4.81 2.74 -0.32
CA ILE A 154 -5.19 3.21 -1.66
C ILE A 154 -4.06 4.07 -2.18
N ALA A 155 -3.33 3.56 -3.18
CA ALA A 155 -2.14 4.23 -3.70
C ALA A 155 -2.42 5.62 -4.26
N TYR A 156 -1.45 6.50 -4.06
CA TYR A 156 -1.36 7.79 -4.73
C TYR A 156 -1.68 7.71 -6.23
N SER A 157 -1.06 6.76 -6.93
CA SER A 157 -1.15 6.60 -8.39
C SER A 157 -2.55 6.29 -8.93
N VAL A 158 -3.50 5.94 -8.07
CA VAL A 158 -4.89 5.60 -8.43
C VAL A 158 -5.92 6.36 -7.59
N SER A 159 -5.52 7.42 -6.89
CA SER A 159 -6.40 8.22 -6.02
C SER A 159 -6.50 9.70 -6.40
N ALA A 160 -6.11 10.08 -7.63
CA ALA A 160 -6.23 11.47 -8.07
C ALA A 160 -7.67 11.98 -7.92
N GLY A 161 -7.81 13.21 -7.42
CA GLY A 161 -9.11 13.81 -7.17
C GLY A 161 -9.79 13.35 -5.90
N ILE A 162 -9.29 12.34 -5.20
CA ILE A 162 -9.87 11.92 -3.92
C ILE A 162 -9.29 12.79 -2.81
N ASP A 163 -10.16 13.50 -2.09
CA ASP A 163 -9.78 14.28 -0.91
C ASP A 163 -9.61 13.42 0.35
N GLN A 164 -9.25 14.06 1.47
CA GLN A 164 -9.01 13.39 2.75
C GLN A 164 -10.28 12.76 3.36
N ASN A 165 -11.46 13.23 2.95
CA ASN A 165 -12.77 12.69 3.34
C ASN A 165 -13.24 11.58 2.39
N GLY A 166 -12.45 11.28 1.37
CA GLY A 166 -12.75 10.25 0.40
C GLY A 166 -13.71 10.70 -0.71
N GLN A 167 -14.03 11.99 -0.80
CA GLN A 167 -14.88 12.52 -1.87
C GLN A 167 -14.04 12.89 -3.09
N TYR A 168 -14.63 12.72 -4.27
CA TYR A 168 -14.00 13.20 -5.49
C TYR A 168 -14.19 14.70 -5.66
N ASN A 169 -13.08 15.43 -5.79
CA ASN A 169 -13.01 16.83 -6.12
C ASN A 169 -12.18 17.01 -7.41
N PRO A 170 -12.79 17.39 -8.54
CA PRO A 170 -12.09 17.54 -9.82
C PRO A 170 -11.03 18.65 -9.82
N SER A 171 -11.10 19.60 -8.88
CA SER A 171 -10.10 20.65 -8.72
C SER A 171 -8.81 20.15 -8.04
N ASN A 172 -8.84 18.97 -7.42
CA ASN A 172 -7.66 18.33 -6.87
C ASN A 172 -7.10 17.32 -7.88
N GLN A 173 -5.97 17.61 -8.50
CA GLN A 173 -5.35 16.67 -9.45
C GLN A 173 -4.36 15.71 -8.78
N SER A 174 -4.11 15.89 -7.48
CA SER A 174 -3.20 15.05 -6.71
C SER A 174 -3.91 13.82 -6.15
N GLY A 175 -3.18 12.72 -6.02
CA GLY A 175 -3.62 11.57 -5.23
C GLY A 175 -3.49 11.81 -3.74
N ASP A 176 -4.08 10.94 -2.93
CA ASP A 176 -3.91 10.99 -1.48
C ASP A 176 -2.45 10.70 -1.10
N GLN A 177 -1.87 11.54 -0.25
CA GLN A 177 -0.44 11.50 0.11
C GLN A 177 -0.19 11.32 1.60
N ASN A 178 -1.00 11.96 2.46
CA ASN A 178 -0.74 12.09 3.89
C ASN A 178 -2.01 11.86 4.74
N ASN A 179 -2.99 11.10 4.25
CA ASN A 179 -4.12 10.71 5.09
C ASN A 179 -3.70 9.68 6.13
N PRO A 180 -3.80 9.97 7.44
CA PRO A 180 -3.47 9.00 8.48
C PRO A 180 -4.32 7.73 8.41
N LYS A 181 -5.55 7.81 7.88
CA LYS A 181 -6.45 6.67 7.68
C LYS A 181 -6.07 5.78 6.48
N ASN A 182 -5.07 6.17 5.70
CA ASN A 182 -4.68 5.50 4.48
C ASN A 182 -3.22 5.03 4.49
N LEU A 183 -2.56 5.07 5.64
CA LEU A 183 -1.14 4.76 5.80
C LEU A 183 -0.90 3.68 6.86
N PHE A 184 0.00 2.76 6.59
CA PHE A 184 0.54 1.81 7.57
C PHE A 184 2.06 1.67 7.42
N THR A 185 2.73 1.17 8.45
CA THR A 185 4.16 0.86 8.38
C THR A 185 4.37 -0.40 7.54
N GLN A 186 4.91 -0.22 6.34
CA GLN A 186 5.17 -1.29 5.39
C GLN A 186 6.66 -1.41 5.12
N SER A 187 7.16 -2.62 4.93
CA SER A 187 8.53 -2.85 4.47
C SER A 187 8.73 -2.25 3.07
N ALA A 188 9.95 -1.79 2.79
CA ALA A 188 10.29 -1.24 1.49
C ALA A 188 10.06 -2.25 0.35
N TYR A 189 10.41 -3.52 0.58
CA TYR A 189 10.20 -4.59 -0.40
C TYR A 189 8.71 -4.86 -0.66
N SER A 190 7.90 -5.09 0.39
CA SER A 190 6.46 -5.32 0.24
C SER A 190 5.78 -4.15 -0.47
N ASN A 191 6.13 -2.90 -0.10
CA ASN A 191 5.57 -1.70 -0.72
C ASN A 191 6.00 -1.53 -2.18
N GLN A 192 7.30 -1.54 -2.46
CA GLN A 192 7.85 -1.08 -3.75
C GLN A 192 7.85 -2.17 -4.82
N LYS A 193 7.93 -3.44 -4.41
CA LYS A 193 7.95 -4.58 -5.32
C LYS A 193 6.61 -5.29 -5.35
N VAL A 194 6.17 -5.82 -4.22
CA VAL A 194 5.04 -6.77 -4.18
C VAL A 194 3.72 -6.07 -4.44
N GLN A 195 3.41 -5.02 -3.68
CA GLN A 195 2.15 -4.27 -3.82
C GLN A 195 2.04 -3.55 -5.17
N THR A 196 3.16 -3.05 -5.69
CA THR A 196 3.24 -2.44 -7.04
C THR A 196 2.74 -3.38 -8.14
N ILE A 197 2.89 -4.70 -8.02
CA ILE A 197 2.39 -5.68 -9.00
C ILE A 197 0.86 -5.52 -9.15
N PHE A 198 0.14 -5.48 -8.04
CA PHE A 198 -1.33 -5.44 -8.02
C PHE A 198 -1.87 -4.04 -8.32
N GLU A 199 -1.24 -3.01 -7.77
CA GLU A 199 -1.58 -1.62 -8.10
C GLU A 199 -1.43 -1.33 -9.58
N SER A 200 -0.43 -1.95 -10.23
CA SER A 200 -0.21 -1.83 -11.66
C SER A 200 -1.32 -2.49 -12.49
N LYS A 201 -1.88 -3.63 -12.04
CA LYS A 201 -3.07 -4.24 -12.65
C LYS A 201 -4.28 -3.31 -12.56
N VAL A 202 -4.51 -2.71 -11.39
CA VAL A 202 -5.59 -1.73 -11.18
C VAL A 202 -5.37 -0.51 -12.09
N ARG A 203 -4.18 0.08 -12.11
CA ARG A 203 -3.84 1.25 -12.93
C ARG A 203 -4.02 0.98 -14.42
N LYS A 204 -3.63 -0.21 -14.89
CA LYS A 204 -3.86 -0.64 -16.29
C LYS A 204 -5.35 -0.67 -16.61
N ALA A 205 -6.17 -1.31 -15.78
CA ALA A 205 -7.62 -1.37 -15.97
C ALA A 205 -8.26 0.04 -16.01
N LEU A 206 -7.84 0.95 -15.12
CA LEU A 206 -8.31 2.34 -15.12
C LEU A 206 -7.94 3.08 -16.42
N ARG A 207 -6.72 2.88 -16.93
CA ARG A 207 -6.29 3.46 -18.23
C ARG A 207 -7.09 2.91 -19.41
N GLU A 208 -7.55 1.66 -19.32
CA GLU A 208 -8.45 1.01 -20.27
C GLU A 208 -9.94 1.40 -20.07
N ASN A 209 -10.20 2.52 -19.38
CA ASN A 209 -11.54 3.04 -19.08
C ASN A 209 -12.42 2.10 -18.23
N GLN A 210 -11.84 1.14 -17.51
CA GLN A 210 -12.63 0.31 -16.61
C GLN A 210 -12.98 1.06 -15.33
N ARG A 211 -14.15 0.75 -14.78
CA ARG A 211 -14.55 1.11 -13.41
C ARG A 211 -14.19 -0.03 -12.48
N VAL A 212 -13.43 0.26 -11.45
CA VAL A 212 -12.82 -0.74 -10.54
C VAL A 212 -13.24 -0.47 -9.11
N ILE A 213 -13.66 -1.50 -8.39
CA ILE A 213 -13.70 -1.49 -6.93
C ILE A 213 -12.39 -2.12 -6.46
N TYR A 214 -11.62 -1.39 -5.65
CA TYR A 214 -10.35 -1.84 -5.08
C TYR A 214 -10.43 -1.72 -3.56
N GLN A 215 -10.09 -2.79 -2.85
CA GLN A 215 -10.10 -2.81 -1.39
C GLN A 215 -8.76 -3.28 -0.85
N ALA A 216 -8.28 -2.58 0.16
CA ALA A 216 -7.02 -2.84 0.83
C ALA A 216 -7.25 -2.94 2.35
N THR A 217 -6.82 -4.06 2.95
CA THR A 217 -7.05 -4.37 4.37
C THR A 217 -5.75 -4.82 5.03
N PRO A 218 -5.05 -3.93 5.76
CA PRO A 218 -3.90 -4.33 6.56
C PRO A 218 -4.32 -5.32 7.64
N VAL A 219 -3.51 -6.36 7.86
CA VAL A 219 -3.82 -7.44 8.79
C VAL A 219 -2.84 -7.39 9.96
N PHE A 220 -3.37 -7.14 11.15
CA PHE A 220 -2.65 -7.13 12.42
C PHE A 220 -3.03 -8.35 13.26
N ARG A 221 -2.08 -8.89 14.04
CA ARG A 221 -2.33 -9.95 15.03
C ARG A 221 -2.41 -9.34 16.43
N GLY A 222 -3.55 -9.50 17.10
CA GLY A 222 -3.76 -8.96 18.45
C GLY A 222 -3.46 -7.46 18.55
N ASN A 223 -2.57 -7.10 19.48
CA ASN A 223 -2.20 -5.71 19.76
C ASN A 223 -0.93 -5.23 19.02
N GLU A 224 -0.51 -5.96 17.98
CA GLU A 224 0.65 -5.57 17.18
C GLU A 224 0.49 -4.17 16.57
N LEU A 225 1.57 -3.38 16.57
CA LEU A 225 1.58 -2.03 16.02
C LEU A 225 2.02 -1.98 14.54
N MET A 226 2.62 -3.05 14.02
CA MET A 226 2.94 -3.19 12.60
C MET A 226 2.14 -4.36 12.00
N ALA A 227 1.52 -4.15 10.84
CA ALA A 227 0.74 -5.19 10.18
C ALA A 227 1.64 -6.35 9.73
N ARG A 228 1.15 -7.59 9.86
CA ARG A 228 1.76 -8.82 9.33
C ARG A 228 1.76 -8.86 7.79
N GLY A 229 0.80 -8.17 7.19
CA GLY A 229 0.61 -8.12 5.76
C GLY A 229 -0.59 -7.26 5.38
N ILE A 230 -0.97 -7.31 4.12
CA ILE A 230 -2.12 -6.59 3.58
C ILE A 230 -2.88 -7.48 2.61
N ASN A 231 -4.19 -7.61 2.79
CA ASN A 231 -5.07 -8.20 1.80
C ASN A 231 -5.44 -7.13 0.77
N LEU A 232 -5.24 -7.45 -0.51
CA LEU A 232 -5.63 -6.63 -1.64
C LEU A 232 -6.62 -7.42 -2.50
N GLN A 233 -7.74 -6.81 -2.84
CA GLN A 233 -8.68 -7.38 -3.80
C GLN A 233 -9.24 -6.30 -4.70
N ALA A 234 -9.45 -6.63 -5.98
CA ALA A 234 -10.05 -5.73 -6.94
C ALA A 234 -11.03 -6.48 -7.84
N ILE A 235 -12.09 -5.78 -8.26
CA ILE A 235 -12.99 -6.25 -9.31
C ILE A 235 -13.37 -5.10 -10.23
N SER A 236 -13.29 -5.27 -11.55
CA SER A 236 -13.87 -4.33 -12.49
C SER A 236 -15.35 -4.61 -12.74
N THR A 237 -16.11 -3.58 -13.09
CA THR A 237 -17.55 -3.73 -13.45
C THR A 237 -17.76 -4.67 -14.64
N SER A 238 -16.80 -4.73 -15.56
CA SER A 238 -16.76 -5.70 -16.67
C SER A 238 -16.39 -7.12 -16.23
N GLY A 239 -15.76 -7.29 -15.06
CA GLY A 239 -15.28 -8.58 -14.55
C GLY A 239 -13.94 -9.05 -15.14
N THR A 240 -13.29 -8.26 -15.99
CA THR A 240 -12.01 -8.62 -16.62
C THR A 240 -10.81 -8.45 -15.69
N LEU A 241 -10.88 -7.50 -14.74
CA LEU A 241 -9.95 -7.43 -13.63
C LEU A 241 -10.64 -8.08 -12.42
N ASP A 242 -10.03 -9.12 -11.89
CA ASP A 242 -10.52 -9.83 -10.70
C ASP A 242 -9.34 -10.50 -10.03
N PHE A 243 -9.02 -10.09 -8.81
CA PHE A 243 -7.97 -10.71 -8.00
C PHE A 243 -8.26 -10.61 -6.51
N ASN A 244 -7.66 -11.49 -5.73
CA ASN A 244 -7.67 -11.45 -4.28
C ASN A 244 -6.42 -12.12 -3.71
N VAL A 245 -5.59 -11.32 -3.04
CA VAL A 245 -4.26 -11.74 -2.60
C VAL A 245 -3.96 -11.23 -1.20
N TYR A 246 -3.08 -11.92 -0.49
CA TYR A 246 -2.50 -11.47 0.76
C TYR A 246 -1.00 -11.34 0.61
N LEU A 247 -0.49 -10.13 0.83
CA LEU A 247 0.92 -9.80 0.71
C LEU A 247 1.52 -9.77 2.11
N PHE A 248 2.60 -10.52 2.32
CA PHE A 248 3.34 -10.47 3.57
C PHE A 248 4.10 -9.15 3.70
N ASN A 249 4.14 -8.59 4.91
CA ASN A 249 4.91 -7.41 5.22
C ASN A 249 6.33 -7.81 5.63
N VAL A 250 7.14 -8.17 4.63
CA VAL A 250 8.47 -8.77 4.81
C VAL A 250 9.54 -8.07 3.98
N GLN A 251 10.79 -8.16 4.43
CA GLN A 251 11.95 -7.53 3.82
C GLN A 251 13.10 -8.53 3.71
N PRO A 252 13.62 -8.82 2.51
CA PRO A 252 14.83 -9.64 2.38
C PRO A 252 15.98 -9.08 3.24
N GLY A 253 16.65 -9.96 3.99
CA GLY A 253 17.75 -9.60 4.87
C GLY A 253 17.35 -9.00 6.24
N TYR A 254 16.06 -8.91 6.55
CA TYR A 254 15.55 -8.34 7.80
C TYR A 254 14.32 -9.08 8.32
N VAL A 255 14.21 -9.21 9.64
CA VAL A 255 12.98 -9.62 10.32
C VAL A 255 12.42 -8.46 11.14
N PHE A 256 11.11 -8.44 11.32
CA PHE A 256 10.42 -7.42 12.10
C PHE A 256 9.83 -8.01 13.39
N ASP A 257 9.98 -7.28 14.49
CA ASP A 257 9.11 -7.44 15.65
C ASP A 257 7.81 -6.68 15.38
N TYR A 258 6.75 -7.39 15.01
CA TYR A 258 5.47 -6.77 14.66
C TYR A 258 4.78 -6.08 15.84
N ASN A 259 5.14 -6.40 17.09
CA ASN A 259 4.55 -5.75 18.26
C ASN A 259 4.87 -4.25 18.29
N ASN A 260 6.07 -3.85 17.87
CA ASN A 260 6.53 -2.47 17.93
C ASN A 260 7.11 -1.95 16.60
N GLY A 261 7.19 -2.80 15.58
CA GLY A 261 7.70 -2.50 14.25
C GLY A 261 9.23 -2.50 14.10
N ARG A 262 10.03 -2.84 15.13
CA ARG A 262 11.50 -2.80 15.05
C ARG A 262 12.06 -3.86 14.10
N ALA A 263 13.00 -3.45 13.25
CA ALA A 263 13.72 -4.35 12.36
C ALA A 263 15.01 -4.85 12.99
N ARG A 264 15.27 -6.16 12.86
CA ARG A 264 16.56 -6.80 13.13
C ARG A 264 17.12 -7.34 11.82
N ARG A 265 18.41 -7.09 11.57
CA ARG A 265 19.09 -7.67 10.40
C ARG A 265 19.16 -9.19 10.55
N ASP A 266 18.81 -9.89 9.50
CA ASP A 266 18.88 -11.34 9.41
C ASP A 266 19.23 -11.75 7.98
N ARG A 267 20.51 -12.07 7.72
CA ARG A 267 21.00 -12.36 6.37
C ARG A 267 20.43 -13.67 5.80
N GLN A 268 19.84 -14.52 6.64
CA GLN A 268 19.22 -15.78 6.21
C GLN A 268 17.75 -15.58 5.80
N MET A 269 17.16 -14.42 6.10
CA MET A 269 15.82 -14.07 5.67
C MET A 269 15.79 -13.84 4.16
N LYS A 270 15.18 -14.77 3.44
CA LYS A 270 14.98 -14.75 1.99
C LYS A 270 13.50 -14.61 1.68
N VAL A 271 13.21 -13.98 0.55
CA VAL A 271 11.85 -13.91 -0.01
C VAL A 271 12.02 -14.25 -1.49
N SER A 272 11.29 -15.25 -1.98
CA SER A 272 11.34 -15.60 -3.39
C SER A 272 10.58 -14.57 -4.21
N GLU A 273 11.12 -14.27 -5.40
CA GLU A 273 10.43 -13.47 -6.41
C GLU A 273 9.25 -14.22 -7.05
#